data_AF-A0A8T0C5M9-F1
#
_entry.id   AF-A0A8T0C5M9-F1
#
_cell.length_a   1.000
_cell.length_b   1.000
_cell.length_c   1.000
_cell.angle_alpha   90.00
_cell.angle_beta   90.00
_cell.angle_gamma   90.00
#
_symmetry.space_group_name_H-M   'P 1'
#
loop_
_entity.id
_entity.type
_entity.pdbx_description
1 polymer ?
#
loop_
_entity_poly.entity_id
_entity_poly.type
_entity_poly.pdbx_seq_one_letter_code
_entity_poly.pdbx_strand_id
1 'polypeptide(L)'
;MHPLKLSLITAAITTLLACSTEPTGSDDAAYNQDPLFCPANIKWVTNPDNPPSEIPGGGQNLCQFYQFSWQWFIALVNAPDGNERTFLNEERYRIFLGGGQDSCAPNTLQSKLFVRGDKDPHTTDEDFKAPHEMNQALNNAVLYDQNGNIVLYETRFDSGMCDVAQSSQTLPAGTTEIKTSWRKISEKDRPNYVWVKSDTNNNGELDADELYGMVGFHLVISTPDHPEFIWATFEHKYNAPDCQKTNQPISDWSFASEQCTASLPTPDTNCKFNKTFDPKEKGDSPLVGIPTEVCQVYAQGTAEGDNQAEHNRANIISLNEQLNKVFKRMPTYNSLRVLAKYELVGGLWLNDVTQPSSNRDNQRGSIQLANTTMETNAQQGRKFHEVIYTGPHNLTPATNCFDCHTYSGPAKNADVSHIFNYIHGSSK
;
A
#
# COMPACT_ATOMS: atom_id res chain seq x y z
N MET A 1 -66.19 -15.36 -18.78
CA MET A 1 -66.38 -15.14 -17.33
C MET A 1 -67.04 -16.37 -16.71
N HIS A 2 -66.31 -17.16 -15.93
CA HIS A 2 -66.80 -18.09 -14.90
C HIS A 2 -65.62 -18.30 -13.92
N PRO A 3 -65.86 -18.40 -12.59
CA PRO A 3 -64.80 -18.20 -11.60
C PRO A 3 -63.99 -19.46 -11.26
N LEU A 4 -62.71 -19.27 -10.92
CA LEU A 4 -61.89 -20.27 -10.24
C LEU A 4 -62.49 -20.62 -8.86
N LYS A 5 -62.43 -21.90 -8.48
CA LYS A 5 -62.56 -22.33 -7.08
C LYS A 5 -61.23 -22.85 -6.55
N LEU A 6 -60.88 -22.33 -5.38
CA LEU A 6 -59.69 -22.66 -4.60
C LEU A 6 -59.74 -24.12 -4.12
N SER A 7 -58.60 -24.80 -4.07
CA SER A 7 -58.42 -26.03 -3.30
C SER A 7 -57.12 -25.93 -2.52
N LEU A 8 -57.23 -25.91 -1.19
CA LEU A 8 -56.07 -26.02 -0.30
C LEU A 8 -55.53 -27.44 -0.39
N ILE A 9 -54.22 -27.58 -0.56
CA ILE A 9 -53.50 -28.83 -0.31
C ILE A 9 -52.56 -28.57 0.86
N THR A 10 -52.89 -29.17 2.00
CA THR A 10 -52.08 -29.12 3.22
C THR A 10 -50.89 -30.06 3.07
N ALA A 11 -49.67 -29.54 2.91
CA ALA A 11 -48.45 -30.34 2.91
C ALA A 11 -47.96 -30.56 4.35
N ALA A 12 -47.76 -31.82 4.74
CA ALA A 12 -47.32 -32.17 6.08
C ALA A 12 -45.83 -31.88 6.30
N ILE A 13 -45.50 -31.23 7.44
CA ILE A 13 -44.12 -31.01 7.88
C ILE A 13 -43.67 -32.25 8.66
N THR A 14 -42.82 -33.08 8.06
CA THR A 14 -42.12 -34.16 8.77
C THR A 14 -40.86 -33.61 9.44
N THR A 15 -40.91 -33.46 10.75
CA THR A 15 -39.74 -33.21 11.59
C THR A 15 -38.92 -34.49 11.76
N LEU A 16 -37.67 -34.48 11.27
CA LEU A 16 -36.64 -35.41 11.75
C LEU A 16 -35.66 -34.66 12.65
N LEU A 17 -35.62 -35.04 13.93
CA LEU A 17 -34.49 -34.74 14.79
C LEU A 17 -33.30 -35.62 14.34
N ALA A 18 -32.16 -34.99 14.08
CA ALA A 18 -30.86 -35.65 14.07
C ALA A 18 -29.91 -34.78 14.91
N CYS A 19 -29.28 -35.38 15.92
CA CYS A 19 -28.41 -34.66 16.84
C CYS A 19 -27.12 -34.22 16.15
N SER A 20 -26.85 -32.92 16.15
CA SER A 20 -25.50 -32.38 15.98
C SER A 20 -25.12 -31.68 17.29
N THR A 21 -24.15 -32.24 18.00
CA THR A 21 -23.63 -31.68 19.26
C THR A 21 -22.98 -30.33 19.04
N GLU A 22 -23.45 -29.30 19.75
CA GLU A 22 -22.73 -28.04 19.88
C GLU A 22 -21.44 -28.27 20.70
N PRO A 23 -20.26 -27.79 20.23
CA PRO A 23 -19.07 -27.76 21.05
C PRO A 23 -19.09 -26.50 21.93
N THR A 24 -19.74 -26.60 23.09
CA THR A 24 -19.47 -25.68 24.21
C THR A 24 -18.16 -26.11 24.89
N GLY A 25 -17.08 -25.38 24.64
CA GLY A 25 -15.78 -25.66 25.26
C GLY A 25 -14.79 -24.52 25.04
N SER A 26 -14.32 -23.93 26.14
CA SER A 26 -13.30 -22.87 26.18
C SER A 26 -11.89 -23.46 26.22
N ASP A 27 -10.97 -22.75 25.56
CA ASP A 27 -9.52 -22.68 25.77
C ASP A 27 -8.63 -23.92 25.52
N ASP A 28 -7.39 -23.59 25.12
CA ASP A 28 -6.19 -24.43 25.05
C ASP A 28 -6.21 -25.71 24.19
N ALA A 29 -6.53 -25.54 22.91
CA ALA A 29 -5.95 -26.39 21.87
C ALA A 29 -4.67 -25.75 21.31
N ALA A 30 -3.51 -26.23 21.75
CA ALA A 30 -2.21 -25.90 21.15
C ALA A 30 -2.14 -26.46 19.71
N TYR A 31 -2.70 -25.71 18.76
CA TYR A 31 -2.54 -26.00 17.34
C TYR A 31 -1.06 -25.86 16.97
N ASN A 32 -0.43 -26.99 16.68
CA ASN A 32 0.85 -27.04 15.98
C ASN A 32 0.62 -26.59 14.52
N GLN A 33 0.43 -25.28 14.34
CA GLN A 33 0.32 -24.65 13.03
C GLN A 33 1.64 -24.84 12.29
N ASP A 34 1.58 -25.18 11.01
CA ASP A 34 2.73 -25.12 10.13
C ASP A 34 3.29 -23.68 10.18
N PRO A 35 4.53 -23.44 10.63
CA PRO A 35 5.06 -22.10 10.82
C PRO A 35 5.23 -21.33 9.50
N LEU A 36 5.18 -22.02 8.36
CA LEU A 36 5.16 -21.42 7.03
C LEU A 36 3.76 -20.94 6.62
N PHE A 37 2.69 -21.46 7.22
CA PHE A 37 1.31 -21.12 6.88
C PHE A 37 0.75 -19.99 7.75
N CYS A 38 0.31 -18.90 7.12
CA CYS A 38 -0.33 -17.79 7.80
C CYS A 38 -1.85 -17.78 7.55
N PRO A 39 -2.71 -18.16 8.52
CA PRO A 39 -4.14 -18.29 8.30
C PRO A 39 -4.84 -16.94 8.10
N ALA A 40 -5.75 -16.86 7.13
CA ALA A 40 -6.66 -15.73 6.96
C ALA A 40 -7.96 -15.94 7.76
N ASN A 41 -8.54 -14.86 8.32
CA ASN A 41 -9.87 -14.92 8.92
C ASN A 41 -10.89 -14.18 8.04
N ILE A 42 -11.96 -14.88 7.64
CA ILE A 42 -13.07 -14.30 6.87
C ILE A 42 -13.74 -13.12 7.58
N LYS A 43 -13.70 -13.07 8.92
CA LYS A 43 -14.31 -12.00 9.71
C LYS A 43 -13.71 -10.62 9.42
N TRP A 44 -12.43 -10.50 9.10
CA TRP A 44 -11.80 -9.23 8.71
C TRP A 44 -12.45 -8.61 7.47
N VAL A 45 -13.06 -9.46 6.64
CA VAL A 45 -13.63 -9.09 5.34
C VAL A 45 -15.16 -8.92 5.43
N THR A 46 -15.83 -9.62 6.35
CA THR A 46 -17.28 -9.47 6.60
C THR A 46 -17.61 -8.45 7.71
N ASN A 47 -16.63 -8.04 8.51
CA ASN A 47 -16.72 -7.01 9.54
C ASN A 47 -15.41 -6.19 9.55
N PRO A 48 -15.15 -5.39 8.51
CA PRO A 48 -13.87 -4.72 8.30
C PRO A 48 -13.64 -3.50 9.21
N ASP A 49 -14.68 -2.97 9.85
CA ASP A 49 -14.64 -1.61 10.44
C ASP A 49 -13.94 -1.53 11.81
N ASN A 50 -13.41 -2.65 12.31
CA ASN A 50 -12.72 -2.74 13.61
C ASN A 50 -11.36 -3.44 13.45
N PRO A 51 -10.37 -2.83 12.78
CA PRO A 51 -9.00 -3.34 12.77
C PRO A 51 -8.40 -3.28 14.20
N PRO A 52 -7.46 -4.19 14.54
CA PRO A 52 -6.93 -4.27 15.89
C PRO A 52 -5.98 -3.10 16.20
N SER A 53 -6.00 -2.59 17.43
CA SER A 53 -5.13 -1.49 17.90
C SER A 53 -3.70 -1.93 18.21
N GLU A 54 -3.41 -3.23 18.17
CA GLU A 54 -2.11 -3.83 18.44
C GLU A 54 -1.98 -5.13 17.63
N ILE A 55 -0.75 -5.62 17.42
CA ILE A 55 -0.47 -6.87 16.72
C ILE A 55 -1.20 -8.05 17.40
N PRO A 56 -2.09 -8.79 16.70
CA PRO A 56 -2.83 -9.90 17.28
C PRO A 56 -1.92 -10.96 17.92
N GLY A 57 -2.17 -11.31 19.18
CA GLY A 57 -1.34 -12.27 19.91
C GLY A 57 0.05 -11.75 20.31
N GLY A 58 0.27 -10.43 20.29
CA GLY A 58 1.45 -9.79 20.86
C GLY A 58 2.73 -9.91 20.02
N GLY A 59 2.62 -9.97 18.70
CA GLY A 59 3.78 -9.87 17.80
C GLY A 59 4.83 -10.99 17.93
N GLN A 60 4.43 -12.18 18.38
CA GLN A 60 5.31 -13.32 18.61
C GLN A 60 5.88 -13.95 17.33
N ASN A 61 5.28 -13.69 16.15
CA ASN A 61 5.74 -14.23 14.87
C ASN A 61 5.38 -13.32 13.68
N LEU A 62 6.03 -13.54 12.53
CA LEU A 62 5.86 -12.72 11.32
C LEU A 62 4.41 -12.69 10.79
N CYS A 63 3.71 -13.83 10.85
CA CYS A 63 2.34 -13.93 10.37
C CYS A 63 1.41 -12.92 11.07
N GLN A 64 1.53 -12.74 12.38
CA GLN A 64 0.67 -11.83 13.15
C GLN A 64 0.78 -10.37 12.66
N PHE A 65 1.98 -9.91 12.28
CA PHE A 65 2.18 -8.60 11.66
C PHE A 65 1.48 -8.51 10.31
N TYR A 66 1.58 -9.54 9.46
CA TYR A 66 0.90 -9.55 8.15
C TYR A 66 -0.62 -9.66 8.25
N GLN A 67 -1.13 -10.37 9.25
CA GLN A 67 -2.56 -10.37 9.59
C GLN A 67 -3.02 -8.97 10.05
N PHE A 68 -2.23 -8.29 10.88
CA PHE A 68 -2.48 -6.91 11.29
C PHE A 68 -2.51 -5.95 10.09
N SER A 69 -1.48 -6.00 9.22
CA SER A 69 -1.41 -5.17 8.02
C SER A 69 -2.61 -5.39 7.09
N TRP A 70 -3.01 -6.63 6.84
CA TRP A 70 -4.17 -6.94 6.00
C TRP A 70 -5.48 -6.47 6.63
N GLN A 71 -5.67 -6.61 7.95
CA GLN A 71 -6.85 -6.10 8.65
C GLN A 71 -6.98 -4.58 8.48
N TRP A 72 -5.89 -3.84 8.71
CA TRP A 72 -5.86 -2.39 8.53
C TRP A 72 -6.09 -1.96 7.08
N PHE A 73 -5.41 -2.59 6.11
CA PHE A 73 -5.63 -2.29 4.70
C PHE A 73 -7.08 -2.53 4.27
N ILE A 74 -7.69 -3.65 4.69
CA ILE A 74 -9.10 -3.96 4.42
C ILE A 74 -10.02 -2.90 5.07
N ALA A 75 -9.77 -2.51 6.32
CA ALA A 75 -10.55 -1.49 7.02
C ALA A 75 -10.48 -0.12 6.32
N LEU A 76 -9.28 0.27 5.91
CA LEU A 76 -8.98 1.55 5.25
C LEU A 76 -9.60 1.62 3.84
N VAL A 77 -9.54 0.56 3.05
CA VAL A 77 -10.12 0.54 1.70
C VAL A 77 -11.58 0.09 1.65
N ASN A 78 -12.18 -0.31 2.79
CA ASN A 78 -13.63 -0.55 2.85
C ASN A 78 -14.39 0.73 2.48
N ALA A 79 -15.55 0.57 1.85
CA ALA A 79 -16.51 1.65 1.66
C ALA A 79 -17.82 1.27 2.37
N PRO A 80 -17.97 1.57 3.67
CA PRO A 80 -19.09 1.07 4.48
C PRO A 80 -20.45 1.58 3.99
N ASP A 81 -20.54 2.86 3.61
CA ASP A 81 -21.75 3.47 3.05
C ASP A 81 -21.87 3.30 1.52
N GLY A 82 -20.98 2.52 0.90
CA GLY A 82 -20.92 2.30 -0.55
C GLY A 82 -20.45 3.49 -1.39
N ASN A 83 -20.27 4.68 -0.79
CA ASN A 83 -19.89 5.92 -1.47
C ASN A 83 -18.39 6.20 -1.40
N GLU A 84 -17.86 6.37 -0.19
CA GLU A 84 -16.47 6.78 0.08
C GLU A 84 -15.71 5.64 0.77
N ARG A 85 -14.41 5.51 0.50
CA ARG A 85 -13.55 4.55 1.20
C ARG A 85 -13.04 5.16 2.50
N THR A 86 -12.90 4.37 3.57
CA THR A 86 -12.51 4.86 4.90
C THR A 86 -11.27 5.76 4.88
N PHE A 87 -10.25 5.45 4.07
CA PHE A 87 -9.03 6.25 3.96
C PHE A 87 -9.18 7.58 3.21
N LEU A 88 -10.26 7.79 2.45
CA LEU A 88 -10.55 9.03 1.73
C LEU A 88 -11.34 10.03 2.60
N ASN A 89 -11.80 9.60 3.76
CA ASN A 89 -12.61 10.43 4.65
C ASN A 89 -11.75 11.48 5.36
N GLU A 90 -11.84 12.75 4.95
CA GLU A 90 -11.00 13.86 5.48
C GLU A 90 -11.15 14.10 6.99
N GLU A 91 -12.29 13.75 7.60
CA GLU A 91 -12.47 13.87 9.05
C GLU A 91 -11.57 12.90 9.84
N ARG A 92 -11.19 11.77 9.21
CA ARG A 92 -10.33 10.73 9.79
C ARG A 92 -8.90 10.75 9.23
N TYR A 93 -8.74 10.88 7.92
CA TYR A 93 -7.46 10.77 7.22
C TYR A 93 -7.27 11.96 6.28
N ARG A 94 -6.77 13.05 6.85
CA ARG A 94 -6.59 14.33 6.15
C ARG A 94 -5.57 14.20 5.02
N ILE A 95 -5.85 14.82 3.88
CA ILE A 95 -4.86 15.00 2.82
C ILE A 95 -3.71 15.87 3.32
N PHE A 96 -2.50 15.42 3.02
CA PHE A 96 -1.30 16.22 3.19
C PHE A 96 -1.16 17.23 2.04
N LEU A 97 -1.43 18.51 2.36
CA LEU A 97 -1.47 19.57 1.37
C LEU A 97 -0.09 20.03 0.91
N GLY A 98 0.95 19.78 1.71
CA GLY A 98 2.34 20.15 1.44
C GLY A 98 2.91 21.23 2.34
N GLY A 99 4.23 21.21 2.51
CA GLY A 99 4.97 22.17 3.32
C GLY A 99 4.68 23.63 2.96
N GLY A 100 4.31 24.40 3.99
CA GLY A 100 3.83 25.77 3.88
C GLY A 100 2.30 25.90 3.95
N GLN A 101 1.55 24.88 3.51
CA GLN A 101 0.09 24.82 3.58
C GLN A 101 -0.37 24.12 4.87
N ASP A 102 -1.37 24.67 5.55
CA ASP A 102 -1.96 24.08 6.75
C ASP A 102 -2.88 22.92 6.37
N SER A 103 -2.38 21.68 6.50
CA SER A 103 -3.13 20.44 6.25
C SER A 103 -4.10 20.11 7.40
N CYS A 104 -3.97 20.80 8.54
CA CYS A 104 -4.85 20.69 9.70
C CYS A 104 -6.02 21.69 9.67
N ALA A 105 -5.97 22.71 8.81
CA ALA A 105 -7.14 23.50 8.47
C ALA A 105 -8.25 22.62 7.84
N PRO A 106 -9.54 22.95 8.03
CA PRO A 106 -10.62 22.32 7.26
C PRO A 106 -10.42 22.59 5.77
N ASN A 107 -10.40 21.52 4.97
CA ASN A 107 -10.36 21.59 3.51
C ASN A 107 -11.46 20.67 2.94
N THR A 108 -11.86 20.90 1.69
CA THR A 108 -12.94 20.14 1.02
C THR A 108 -12.41 19.30 -0.15
N LEU A 109 -11.13 18.95 -0.14
CA LEU A 109 -10.52 18.16 -1.21
C LEU A 109 -10.87 16.68 -0.99
N GLN A 110 -11.35 16.01 -2.04
CA GLN A 110 -11.53 14.55 -2.03
C GLN A 110 -10.23 13.81 -2.38
N SER A 111 -9.32 14.50 -3.07
CA SER A 111 -8.04 13.98 -3.52
C SER A 111 -7.10 15.14 -3.83
N LYS A 112 -5.79 14.98 -3.60
CA LYS A 112 -4.75 15.89 -4.10
C LYS A 112 -3.56 15.10 -4.63
N LEU A 113 -3.62 14.74 -5.91
CA LEU A 113 -2.57 13.95 -6.56
C LEU A 113 -1.36 14.81 -6.94
N PHE A 114 -0.16 14.35 -6.58
CA PHE A 114 1.11 15.04 -6.82
C PHE A 114 2.13 14.16 -7.56
N VAL A 115 3.15 14.80 -8.13
CA VAL A 115 4.33 14.12 -8.72
C VAL A 115 5.39 13.90 -7.63
N ARG A 116 6.17 12.82 -7.76
CA ARG A 116 7.23 12.43 -6.80
C ARG A 116 8.37 13.44 -6.64
N GLY A 117 8.70 14.20 -7.68
CA GLY A 117 9.99 14.90 -7.72
C GLY A 117 10.02 16.28 -7.07
N ASP A 118 8.89 16.96 -7.03
CA ASP A 118 8.84 18.33 -6.58
C ASP A 118 7.50 18.66 -6.05
N LYS A 119 7.52 19.78 -5.33
CA LYS A 119 6.33 20.29 -4.74
C LYS A 119 6.41 21.87 -4.51
N ASP A 120 5.31 22.55 -4.13
CA ASP A 120 4.92 24.00 -4.14
C ASP A 120 4.01 24.52 -2.95
N PRO A 121 4.06 25.81 -2.57
CA PRO A 121 2.94 26.47 -1.89
C PRO A 121 2.57 27.85 -2.49
N HIS A 122 1.67 27.83 -3.50
CA HIS A 122 1.05 28.94 -4.24
C HIS A 122 1.65 29.22 -5.64
N THR A 123 1.44 28.28 -6.56
CA THR A 123 1.68 28.47 -7.99
C THR A 123 0.87 29.61 -8.62
N THR A 124 1.52 30.33 -9.55
CA THR A 124 1.00 30.68 -10.89
C THR A 124 2.18 30.43 -11.90
N ASP A 125 2.14 30.64 -13.22
CA ASP A 125 1.28 31.55 -13.99
C ASP A 125 0.05 30.89 -14.65
N GLU A 126 0.12 29.63 -15.10
CA GLU A 126 -1.02 28.87 -15.70
C GLU A 126 -1.02 27.33 -15.34
N ASP A 127 -0.24 26.95 -14.33
CA ASP A 127 -0.34 25.83 -13.37
C ASP A 127 -0.56 24.34 -13.71
N PHE A 128 0.53 23.57 -13.52
CA PHE A 128 0.58 22.54 -12.47
C PHE A 128 1.96 22.56 -11.79
N LYS A 129 2.01 22.72 -10.46
CA LYS A 129 3.14 22.23 -9.65
C LYS A 129 2.55 21.57 -8.39
N ALA A 130 2.90 20.30 -8.17
CA ALA A 130 2.61 19.57 -6.93
C ALA A 130 3.10 20.34 -5.66
N PRO A 131 2.72 20.05 -4.38
CA PRO A 131 2.76 21.06 -3.28
C PRO A 131 3.56 20.76 -1.95
N HIS A 132 4.55 21.57 -1.47
CA HIS A 132 6.06 21.37 -1.20
C HIS A 132 6.65 20.19 -0.35
N GLU A 133 7.73 19.46 -0.77
CA GLU A 133 8.48 18.21 -0.26
C GLU A 133 8.83 16.94 -1.17
N MET A 134 7.89 16.05 -1.61
CA MET A 134 7.86 14.55 -1.48
C MET A 134 8.83 13.69 -2.33
N ASN A 135 10.12 14.03 -2.28
CA ASN A 135 11.28 13.32 -2.81
C ASN A 135 11.56 11.94 -2.16
N GLN A 136 10.53 11.11 -2.05
CA GLN A 136 10.46 9.86 -1.29
C GLN A 136 10.69 8.62 -2.16
N ALA A 137 11.62 8.73 -3.13
CA ALA A 137 12.22 7.61 -3.86
C ALA A 137 13.52 7.97 -4.61
N LEU A 138 14.23 9.04 -4.19
CA LEU A 138 15.47 9.56 -4.78
C LEU A 138 15.32 10.50 -5.99
N ASN A 139 16.26 11.46 -6.07
CA ASN A 139 16.68 12.20 -7.26
C ASN A 139 15.59 12.86 -8.14
N ASN A 140 14.52 13.41 -7.55
CA ASN A 140 13.39 13.99 -8.27
C ASN A 140 12.72 13.03 -9.30
N ALA A 141 12.93 11.72 -9.15
CA ALA A 141 12.56 10.70 -10.12
C ALA A 141 11.07 10.75 -10.50
N VAL A 142 10.74 10.56 -11.79
CA VAL A 142 9.34 10.37 -12.23
C VAL A 142 9.17 9.05 -12.97
N LEU A 143 8.00 8.45 -12.76
CA LEU A 143 7.62 7.12 -13.21
C LEU A 143 6.49 7.26 -14.23
N TYR A 144 6.64 6.60 -15.38
CA TYR A 144 5.62 6.55 -16.44
C TYR A 144 5.12 5.11 -16.63
N ASP A 145 3.81 4.96 -16.78
CA ASP A 145 3.20 3.68 -17.14
C ASP A 145 3.45 3.29 -18.61
N GLN A 146 3.08 2.07 -19.00
CA GLN A 146 3.25 1.55 -20.36
C GLN A 146 2.33 2.22 -21.42
N ASN A 147 1.41 3.08 -20.99
CA ASN A 147 0.69 4.01 -21.89
C ASN A 147 1.38 5.39 -21.97
N GLY A 148 2.50 5.58 -21.28
CA GLY A 148 3.25 6.83 -21.19
C GLY A 148 2.73 7.83 -20.16
N ASN A 149 1.68 7.53 -19.38
CA ASN A 149 1.13 8.47 -18.40
C ASN A 149 1.99 8.51 -17.14
N ILE A 150 2.15 9.70 -16.55
CA ILE A 150 2.84 9.87 -15.28
C ILE A 150 2.09 9.15 -14.14
N VAL A 151 2.85 8.56 -13.21
CA VAL A 151 2.33 8.11 -11.92
C VAL A 151 2.31 9.27 -10.94
N LEU A 152 1.13 9.53 -10.41
CA LEU A 152 0.90 10.49 -9.35
C LEU A 152 0.80 9.78 -8.00
N TYR A 153 0.80 10.55 -6.92
CA TYR A 153 0.87 10.06 -5.56
C TYR A 153 -0.06 10.88 -4.66
N GLU A 154 -0.53 10.31 -3.56
CA GLU A 154 -1.24 11.02 -2.50
C GLU A 154 -0.69 10.61 -1.13
N THR A 155 -0.59 11.54 -0.18
CA THR A 155 -0.23 11.26 1.22
C THR A 155 -1.35 11.76 2.11
N ARG A 156 -1.74 10.94 3.08
CA ARG A 156 -2.77 11.20 4.08
C ARG A 156 -2.28 10.80 5.45
N PHE A 157 -2.86 11.41 6.49
CA PHE A 157 -2.48 11.15 7.87
C PHE A 157 -3.70 11.19 8.81
N ASP A 158 -3.65 10.42 9.88
CA ASP A 158 -4.68 10.39 10.92
C ASP A 158 -4.93 11.80 11.49
N SER A 159 -6.19 12.22 11.53
CA SER A 159 -6.55 13.60 11.88
C SER A 159 -6.19 13.98 13.33
N GLY A 160 -6.03 13.01 14.23
CA GLY A 160 -5.53 13.23 15.59
C GLY A 160 -4.09 13.72 15.64
N MET A 161 -3.30 13.54 14.56
CA MET A 161 -1.96 14.13 14.45
C MET A 161 -1.97 15.66 14.47
N CYS A 162 -3.10 16.29 14.11
CA CYS A 162 -3.28 17.75 14.19
C CYS A 162 -3.36 18.29 15.63
N ASP A 163 -3.69 17.46 16.62
CA ASP A 163 -3.70 17.85 18.04
C ASP A 163 -2.32 17.69 18.70
N VAL A 164 -1.35 17.09 18.00
CA VAL A 164 0.03 16.95 18.48
C VAL A 164 0.82 18.22 18.17
N ALA A 165 1.47 18.78 19.19
CA ALA A 165 2.33 19.94 19.04
C ALA A 165 3.51 19.63 18.11
N GLN A 166 3.76 20.47 17.10
CA GLN A 166 4.82 20.31 16.09
C GLN A 166 6.23 20.09 16.67
N SER A 167 6.51 20.60 17.87
CA SER A 167 7.79 20.39 18.57
C SER A 167 7.89 19.05 19.32
N SER A 168 6.83 18.23 19.30
CA SER A 168 6.80 16.93 19.96
C SER A 168 7.86 16.00 19.39
N GLN A 169 8.60 15.36 20.28
CA GLN A 169 9.52 14.28 19.90
C GLN A 169 8.78 12.95 19.67
N THR A 170 7.50 12.87 20.06
CA THR A 170 6.71 11.64 19.98
C THR A 170 5.35 11.82 19.33
N LEU A 171 4.95 10.84 18.52
CA LEU A 171 3.60 10.65 17.99
C LEU A 171 2.86 9.60 18.84
N PRO A 172 1.56 9.79 19.11
CA PRO A 172 0.77 8.84 19.90
C PRO A 172 0.58 7.50 19.18
N ALA A 173 0.28 6.44 19.94
CA ALA A 173 -0.12 5.16 19.38
C ALA A 173 -1.43 5.31 18.55
N GLY A 174 -1.53 4.59 17.44
CA GLY A 174 -2.61 4.72 16.48
C GLY A 174 -2.38 5.78 15.40
N THR A 175 -1.36 6.64 15.53
CA THR A 175 -0.98 7.55 14.44
C THR A 175 -0.70 6.71 13.18
N THR A 176 -1.42 7.05 12.12
CA THR A 176 -1.42 6.35 10.84
C THR A 176 -1.05 7.33 9.74
N GLU A 177 -0.07 6.97 8.92
CA GLU A 177 0.27 7.64 7.66
C GLU A 177 0.02 6.69 6.50
N ILE A 178 -0.50 7.25 5.41
CA ILE A 178 -0.88 6.53 4.20
C ILE A 178 -0.27 7.27 3.02
N LYS A 179 0.63 6.62 2.29
CA LYS A 179 1.13 7.09 1.00
C LYS A 179 0.53 6.19 -0.08
N THR A 180 0.02 6.74 -1.16
CA THR A 180 -0.62 6.00 -2.26
C THR A 180 -0.04 6.46 -3.58
N SER A 181 -0.09 5.59 -4.59
CA SER A 181 0.40 5.85 -5.94
C SER A 181 -0.69 5.48 -6.94
N TRP A 182 -0.80 6.27 -8.00
CA TRP A 182 -1.98 6.36 -8.84
C TRP A 182 -1.55 6.49 -10.31
N ARG A 183 -2.15 5.70 -11.20
CA ARG A 183 -2.00 5.87 -12.65
C ARG A 183 -3.32 6.29 -13.28
N LYS A 184 -3.27 7.01 -14.39
CA LYS A 184 -4.45 7.35 -15.19
C LYS A 184 -5.09 6.08 -15.75
N ILE A 185 -6.41 5.94 -15.63
CA ILE A 185 -7.16 4.76 -16.07
C ILE A 185 -8.43 5.19 -16.84
N SER A 186 -8.98 4.28 -17.66
CA SER A 186 -10.27 4.51 -18.31
C SER A 186 -11.44 3.98 -17.46
N GLU A 187 -12.66 4.43 -17.76
CA GLU A 187 -13.91 3.88 -17.18
C GLU A 187 -14.05 2.35 -17.37
N LYS A 188 -13.44 1.78 -18.42
CA LYS A 188 -13.38 0.32 -18.66
C LYS A 188 -12.50 -0.38 -17.63
N ASP A 189 -11.44 0.27 -17.16
CA ASP A 189 -10.48 -0.30 -16.22
C ASP A 189 -10.98 -0.22 -14.77
N ARG A 190 -11.81 0.79 -14.47
CA ARG A 190 -12.35 1.13 -13.14
C ARG A 190 -12.77 -0.07 -12.26
N PRO A 191 -13.43 -1.13 -12.77
CA PRO A 191 -13.78 -2.31 -11.96
C PRO A 191 -12.59 -3.12 -11.41
N ASN A 192 -11.36 -2.86 -11.86
CA ASN A 192 -10.15 -3.54 -11.42
C ASN A 192 -9.34 -2.75 -10.37
N TYR A 193 -9.68 -1.48 -10.11
CA TYR A 193 -8.89 -0.60 -9.26
C TYR A 193 -9.69 -0.05 -8.07
N VAL A 194 -9.01 0.17 -6.95
CA VAL A 194 -9.38 1.25 -6.03
C VAL A 194 -9.12 2.55 -6.82
N TRP A 195 -10.11 3.43 -6.94
CA TRP A 195 -10.01 4.61 -7.81
C TRP A 195 -10.47 5.88 -7.11
N VAL A 196 -9.92 7.00 -7.57
CA VAL A 196 -10.35 8.36 -7.24
C VAL A 196 -10.54 9.16 -8.52
N LYS A 197 -11.15 10.33 -8.40
CA LYS A 197 -11.03 11.41 -9.37
C LYS A 197 -10.31 12.58 -8.73
N SER A 198 -9.49 13.30 -9.49
CA SER A 198 -8.72 14.42 -8.99
C SER A 198 -8.51 15.41 -10.12
N ASP A 199 -8.85 16.67 -9.90
CA ASP A 199 -8.40 17.76 -10.75
C ASP A 199 -6.86 17.79 -10.66
N THR A 200 -6.22 17.50 -11.77
CA THR A 200 -4.77 17.32 -11.94
C THR A 200 -4.20 18.25 -13.00
N ASN A 201 -5.05 18.81 -13.86
CA ASN A 201 -4.71 19.94 -14.71
C ASN A 201 -4.88 21.29 -13.99
N ASN A 202 -5.45 21.29 -12.78
CA ASN A 202 -5.68 22.44 -11.89
C ASN A 202 -6.53 23.55 -12.53
N ASN A 203 -7.44 23.19 -13.46
CA ASN A 203 -8.29 24.15 -14.16
C ASN A 203 -9.56 24.54 -13.35
N GLY A 204 -9.86 23.85 -12.25
CA GLY A 204 -11.02 24.07 -11.38
C GLY A 204 -12.28 23.26 -11.75
N GLU A 205 -12.23 22.50 -12.84
CA GLU A 205 -13.29 21.62 -13.34
C GLU A 205 -12.76 20.18 -13.50
N LEU A 206 -13.47 19.22 -12.91
CA LEU A 206 -13.04 17.83 -12.92
C LEU A 206 -13.36 17.14 -14.26
N ASP A 207 -12.34 16.88 -15.05
CA ASP A 207 -12.49 16.34 -16.40
C ASP A 207 -12.90 14.86 -16.42
N ALA A 208 -13.50 14.43 -17.53
CA ALA A 208 -14.06 13.07 -17.65
C ALA A 208 -12.99 11.96 -17.67
N ASP A 209 -11.76 12.28 -18.08
CA ASP A 209 -10.61 11.37 -18.12
C ASP A 209 -9.64 11.54 -16.93
N GLU A 210 -9.95 12.41 -15.97
CA GLU A 210 -9.25 12.54 -14.69
C GLU A 210 -9.68 11.46 -13.68
N LEU A 211 -9.61 10.22 -14.14
CA LEU A 211 -9.90 9.02 -13.38
C LEU A 211 -8.59 8.26 -13.11
N TYR A 212 -8.32 8.00 -11.83
CA TYR A 212 -7.04 7.49 -11.38
C TYR A 212 -7.20 6.19 -10.59
N GLY A 213 -6.42 5.16 -10.97
CA GLY A 213 -6.41 3.84 -10.33
C GLY A 213 -5.19 3.67 -9.44
N MET A 214 -5.43 3.25 -8.20
CA MET A 214 -4.39 2.99 -7.20
C MET A 214 -3.51 1.82 -7.64
N VAL A 215 -2.22 2.05 -7.78
CA VAL A 215 -1.22 1.03 -8.12
C VAL A 215 -0.39 0.60 -6.91
N GLY A 216 -0.27 1.45 -5.89
CA GLY A 216 0.39 1.12 -4.62
C GLY A 216 -0.24 1.82 -3.42
N PHE A 217 -0.09 1.21 -2.25
CA PHE A 217 -0.57 1.72 -0.96
C PHE A 217 0.43 1.36 0.14
N HIS A 218 0.97 2.36 0.82
CA HIS A 218 1.74 2.23 2.04
C HIS A 218 0.82 2.45 3.23
N LEU A 219 0.86 1.51 4.16
CA LEU A 219 0.33 1.64 5.50
C LEU A 219 1.51 1.81 6.45
N VAL A 220 1.52 2.90 7.20
CA VAL A 220 2.55 3.19 8.21
C VAL A 220 1.80 3.54 9.49
N ILE A 221 1.79 2.63 10.48
CA ILE A 221 0.93 2.79 11.67
C ILE A 221 1.68 2.43 12.95
N SER A 222 1.59 3.31 13.95
CA SER A 222 2.10 3.05 15.30
C SER A 222 1.08 2.27 16.14
N THR A 223 1.56 1.39 17.01
CA THR A 223 0.77 0.75 18.06
C THR A 223 1.41 1.02 19.43
N PRO A 224 0.73 0.74 20.56
CA PRO A 224 1.32 0.88 21.89
C PRO A 224 2.69 0.18 22.05
N ASP A 225 2.84 -1.02 21.49
CA ASP A 225 4.07 -1.82 21.59
C ASP A 225 5.04 -1.56 20.41
N HIS A 226 4.55 -1.01 19.28
CA HIS A 226 5.37 -0.61 18.11
C HIS A 226 5.33 0.91 17.83
N PRO A 227 6.00 1.73 18.67
CA PRO A 227 6.12 3.16 18.45
C PRO A 227 7.01 3.53 17.25
N GLU A 228 7.84 2.62 16.73
CA GLU A 228 8.65 2.79 15.51
C GLU A 228 7.83 2.76 14.20
N PHE A 229 6.53 2.50 14.34
CA PHE A 229 5.55 2.20 13.29
C PHE A 229 5.79 0.84 12.62
N ILE A 230 4.69 0.12 12.38
CA ILE A 230 4.67 -1.03 11.48
C ILE A 230 4.44 -0.51 10.07
N TRP A 231 5.37 -0.87 9.18
CA TRP A 231 5.36 -0.48 7.78
C TRP A 231 4.84 -1.65 6.96
N ALA A 232 3.87 -1.43 6.07
CA ALA A 232 3.39 -2.43 5.14
C ALA A 232 3.10 -1.80 3.77
N THR A 233 3.39 -2.53 2.71
CA THR A 233 3.15 -2.05 1.34
C THR A 233 2.32 -3.04 0.54
N PHE A 234 1.30 -2.52 -0.12
CA PHE A 234 0.37 -3.25 -0.96
C PHE A 234 0.47 -2.72 -2.38
N GLU A 235 0.32 -3.63 -3.35
CA GLU A 235 0.43 -3.29 -4.77
C GLU A 235 -0.69 -3.92 -5.58
N HIS A 236 -1.03 -3.28 -6.69
CA HIS A 236 -1.85 -3.88 -7.72
C HIS A 236 -1.03 -4.97 -8.44
N LYS A 237 -1.57 -6.19 -8.52
CA LYS A 237 -0.92 -7.42 -8.99
C LYS A 237 -0.40 -7.39 -10.43
N TYR A 238 -0.73 -6.34 -11.17
CA TYR A 238 -0.33 -6.12 -12.56
C TYR A 238 0.54 -4.87 -12.71
N ASN A 239 1.24 -4.46 -11.65
CA ASN A 239 2.25 -3.39 -11.73
C ASN A 239 3.44 -3.85 -12.58
N ALA A 240 4.18 -4.84 -12.09
CA ALA A 240 5.48 -5.22 -12.61
C ALA A 240 5.79 -6.72 -12.38
N PRO A 241 6.55 -7.38 -13.28
CA PRO A 241 7.01 -8.76 -13.10
C PRO A 241 8.07 -8.88 -11.99
N ASP A 242 8.32 -10.11 -11.56
CA ASP A 242 9.45 -10.45 -10.67
C ASP A 242 10.77 -10.43 -11.48
N CYS A 243 11.78 -9.66 -11.08
CA CYS A 243 13.02 -9.56 -11.85
C CYS A 243 13.78 -10.90 -12.00
N GLN A 244 13.62 -11.83 -11.05
CA GLN A 244 14.46 -13.01 -10.90
C GLN A 244 13.83 -14.30 -11.46
N LYS A 245 12.53 -14.30 -11.81
CA LYS A 245 11.85 -15.49 -12.37
C LYS A 245 11.85 -15.52 -13.90
N THR A 246 12.18 -16.69 -14.46
CA THR A 246 11.91 -17.05 -15.86
C THR A 246 10.43 -17.36 -16.08
N ASN A 247 9.95 -17.28 -17.34
CA ASN A 247 8.61 -17.74 -17.74
C ASN A 247 7.47 -17.12 -16.91
N GLN A 248 7.55 -15.80 -16.70
CA GLN A 248 6.47 -15.01 -16.11
C GLN A 248 5.15 -15.28 -16.86
N PRO A 249 3.98 -15.20 -16.19
CA PRO A 249 2.72 -15.10 -16.91
C PRO A 249 2.77 -13.92 -17.88
N ILE A 250 2.44 -14.17 -19.16
CA ILE A 250 2.18 -13.07 -20.11
C ILE A 250 1.00 -12.28 -19.54
N SER A 251 1.23 -10.99 -19.31
CA SER A 251 0.32 -10.10 -18.62
C SER A 251 0.50 -8.68 -19.14
N ASP A 252 -0.59 -7.93 -19.16
CA ASP A 252 -0.59 -6.50 -19.46
C ASP A 252 -0.02 -5.74 -18.23
N TRP A 253 1.29 -5.84 -18.03
CA TRP A 253 1.99 -5.16 -16.93
C TRP A 253 1.88 -3.64 -17.10
N SER A 254 1.54 -2.93 -16.04
CA SER A 254 1.34 -1.48 -16.07
C SER A 254 2.67 -0.73 -16.21
N PHE A 255 3.78 -1.34 -15.80
CA PHE A 255 5.12 -0.74 -15.76
C PHE A 255 6.22 -1.64 -16.36
N ALA A 256 5.88 -2.60 -17.22
CA ALA A 256 6.88 -3.37 -17.96
C ALA A 256 6.38 -3.73 -19.36
N SER A 257 7.21 -3.55 -20.39
CA SER A 257 6.85 -3.97 -21.74
C SER A 257 6.92 -5.49 -21.88
N GLU A 258 6.15 -6.06 -22.82
CA GLU A 258 6.23 -7.49 -23.15
C GLU A 258 7.66 -7.87 -23.57
N GLN A 259 8.32 -7.01 -24.36
CA GLN A 259 9.70 -7.21 -24.79
C GLN A 259 10.66 -7.32 -23.61
N CYS A 260 10.64 -6.35 -22.67
CA CYS A 260 11.56 -6.39 -21.55
C CYS A 260 11.22 -7.49 -20.55
N THR A 261 9.93 -7.77 -20.32
CA THR A 261 9.48 -8.91 -19.52
C THR A 261 9.98 -10.24 -20.07
N ALA A 262 9.98 -10.43 -21.39
CA ALA A 262 10.45 -11.65 -22.05
C ALA A 262 11.97 -11.89 -21.89
N SER A 263 12.75 -10.83 -21.61
CA SER A 263 14.20 -10.94 -21.33
C SER A 263 14.53 -11.32 -19.88
N LEU A 264 13.55 -11.31 -18.96
CA LEU A 264 13.79 -11.68 -17.56
C LEU A 264 14.12 -13.18 -17.41
N PRO A 265 15.08 -13.55 -16.53
CA PRO A 265 15.70 -12.72 -15.50
C PRO A 265 17.01 -12.04 -15.90
N THR A 266 17.41 -12.04 -17.17
CA THR A 266 18.69 -11.47 -17.65
C THR A 266 18.42 -10.41 -18.71
N PRO A 267 18.11 -9.15 -18.29
CA PRO A 267 17.55 -8.15 -19.19
C PRO A 267 18.41 -7.86 -20.43
N ASP A 268 17.75 -7.62 -21.56
CA ASP A 268 18.39 -7.07 -22.75
C ASP A 268 19.03 -5.71 -22.44
N THR A 269 20.07 -5.32 -23.17
CA THR A 269 20.82 -4.08 -22.90
C THR A 269 19.99 -2.81 -22.95
N ASN A 270 18.83 -2.84 -23.64
CA ASN A 270 17.91 -1.71 -23.74
C ASN A 270 16.88 -1.66 -22.60
N CYS A 271 16.69 -2.76 -21.87
CA CYS A 271 15.72 -2.90 -20.79
C CYS A 271 16.33 -2.41 -19.46
N LYS A 272 16.26 -1.09 -19.25
CA LYS A 272 16.78 -0.43 -18.04
C LYS A 272 15.81 -0.56 -16.86
N PHE A 273 15.61 -1.78 -16.41
CA PHE A 273 14.72 -2.07 -15.28
C PHE A 273 15.10 -1.25 -14.05
N ASN A 274 14.09 -0.59 -13.47
CA ASN A 274 14.14 0.25 -12.29
C ASN A 274 14.94 1.56 -12.44
N LYS A 275 15.22 2.00 -13.68
CA LYS A 275 15.71 3.35 -14.02
C LYS A 275 14.52 4.27 -14.32
N THR A 276 14.32 5.32 -13.53
CA THR A 276 13.32 6.36 -13.82
C THR A 276 13.82 7.43 -14.79
N PHE A 277 12.92 8.30 -15.24
CA PHE A 277 13.31 9.58 -15.81
C PHE A 277 13.66 10.55 -14.69
N ASP A 278 14.84 11.18 -14.79
CA ASP A 278 15.28 12.23 -13.89
C ASP A 278 15.17 13.57 -14.63
N PRO A 279 14.22 14.45 -14.28
CA PRO A 279 14.04 15.73 -14.96
C PRO A 279 15.24 16.65 -14.73
N LYS A 280 15.58 17.46 -15.75
CA LYS A 280 16.77 18.33 -15.71
C LYS A 280 16.64 19.45 -14.70
N GLU A 281 15.44 20.00 -14.59
CA GLU A 281 15.09 21.10 -13.73
C GLU A 281 13.90 20.72 -12.85
N LYS A 282 13.80 21.38 -11.69
CA LYS A 282 12.67 21.19 -10.78
C LYS A 282 11.36 21.63 -11.43
N GLY A 283 10.33 20.80 -11.33
CA GLY A 283 9.04 21.00 -12.00
C GLY A 283 8.95 20.63 -13.50
N ASP A 284 10.05 20.21 -14.16
CA ASP A 284 10.03 19.76 -15.57
C ASP A 284 9.55 18.30 -15.69
N SER A 285 8.34 18.03 -15.20
CA SER A 285 7.73 16.69 -15.13
C SER A 285 6.47 16.62 -16.01
N PRO A 286 6.61 16.32 -17.31
CA PRO A 286 5.46 16.27 -18.21
C PRO A 286 4.49 15.15 -17.81
N LEU A 287 3.18 15.37 -18.01
CA LEU A 287 2.16 14.36 -17.68
C LEU A 287 2.24 13.09 -18.58
N VAL A 288 2.95 13.19 -19.71
CA VAL A 288 3.21 12.10 -20.65
C VAL A 288 4.71 12.02 -20.93
N GLY A 289 5.28 10.83 -20.90
CA GLY A 289 6.70 10.58 -21.10
C GLY A 289 7.00 9.20 -21.69
N ILE A 290 8.28 8.83 -21.69
CA ILE A 290 8.72 7.50 -22.13
C ILE A 290 8.38 6.49 -21.02
N PRO A 291 7.68 5.38 -21.32
CA PRO A 291 7.39 4.33 -20.35
C PRO A 291 8.61 3.89 -19.56
N THR A 292 8.41 3.69 -18.26
CA THR A 292 9.45 3.13 -17.39
C THR A 292 9.35 1.61 -17.42
N GLU A 293 10.50 0.94 -17.45
CA GLU A 293 10.61 -0.51 -17.25
C GLU A 293 10.88 -0.77 -15.77
N VAL A 294 9.98 -1.50 -15.12
CA VAL A 294 9.99 -1.78 -13.67
C VAL A 294 9.84 -3.28 -13.46
N CYS A 295 10.62 -3.82 -12.51
CA CYS A 295 10.43 -5.19 -12.03
C CYS A 295 10.69 -5.24 -10.51
N GLN A 296 9.96 -6.10 -9.80
CA GLN A 296 10.18 -6.34 -8.38
C GLN A 296 11.45 -7.17 -8.20
N VAL A 297 12.51 -6.59 -7.63
CA VAL A 297 13.79 -7.32 -7.50
C VAL A 297 13.71 -8.36 -6.39
N TYR A 298 13.21 -7.97 -5.22
CA TYR A 298 13.08 -8.84 -4.07
C TYR A 298 11.60 -9.16 -3.86
N ALA A 299 11.14 -10.27 -4.43
CA ALA A 299 9.81 -10.80 -4.15
C ALA A 299 9.58 -10.93 -2.64
N GLN A 300 8.38 -10.58 -2.17
CA GLN A 300 8.03 -10.49 -0.75
C GLN A 300 8.92 -9.53 0.08
N GLY A 301 9.71 -8.67 -0.57
CA GLY A 301 10.72 -7.81 0.06
C GLY A 301 11.80 -8.61 0.81
N THR A 302 12.20 -9.76 0.26
CA THR A 302 13.12 -10.71 0.93
C THR A 302 14.24 -11.17 -0.02
N ALA A 303 15.48 -11.17 0.46
CA ALA A 303 16.64 -11.83 -0.16
C ALA A 303 16.91 -13.19 0.49
N GLU A 304 17.61 -14.06 -0.24
CA GLU A 304 18.11 -15.31 0.37
C GLU A 304 19.15 -15.00 1.45
N GLY A 305 19.00 -15.63 2.62
CA GLY A 305 19.82 -15.36 3.80
C GLY A 305 19.33 -14.22 4.71
N ASP A 306 18.27 -13.47 4.36
CA ASP A 306 17.62 -12.57 5.32
C ASP A 306 17.01 -13.34 6.51
N ASN A 307 16.81 -12.66 7.64
CA ASN A 307 16.25 -13.28 8.85
C ASN A 307 14.89 -13.92 8.54
N GLN A 308 14.76 -15.22 8.82
CA GLN A 308 13.52 -15.99 8.59
C GLN A 308 12.97 -15.91 7.15
N ALA A 309 13.82 -15.71 6.14
CA ALA A 309 13.43 -15.50 4.75
C ALA A 309 12.35 -16.46 4.21
N GLU A 310 12.48 -17.76 4.49
CA GLU A 310 11.49 -18.78 4.08
C GLU A 310 10.11 -18.55 4.71
N HIS A 311 10.07 -18.28 6.01
CA HIS A 311 8.82 -18.02 6.74
C HIS A 311 8.20 -16.69 6.28
N ASN A 312 9.04 -15.68 6.02
CA ASN A 312 8.64 -14.38 5.49
C ASN A 312 7.86 -14.54 4.17
N ARG A 313 8.48 -15.22 3.20
CA ARG A 313 7.88 -15.53 1.90
C ARG A 313 6.59 -16.33 2.07
N ALA A 314 6.64 -17.44 2.81
CA ALA A 314 5.52 -18.37 2.93
C ALA A 314 4.30 -17.76 3.63
N ASN A 315 4.51 -16.96 4.69
CA ASN A 315 3.44 -16.27 5.40
C ASN A 315 2.74 -15.24 4.49
N ILE A 316 3.49 -14.39 3.77
CA ILE A 316 2.90 -13.41 2.83
C ILE A 316 2.16 -14.12 1.69
N ILE A 317 2.78 -15.12 1.05
CA ILE A 317 2.18 -15.85 -0.08
C ILE A 317 0.88 -16.55 0.35
N SER A 318 0.91 -17.32 1.44
CA SER A 318 -0.26 -18.08 1.91
C SER A 318 -1.42 -17.16 2.33
N LEU A 319 -1.12 -16.03 2.98
CA LEU A 319 -2.13 -15.05 3.40
C LEU A 319 -2.76 -14.34 2.19
N ASN A 320 -1.93 -13.87 1.25
CA ASN A 320 -2.36 -13.26 -0.02
C ASN A 320 -3.26 -14.20 -0.82
N GLU A 321 -2.89 -15.47 -0.96
CA GLU A 321 -3.67 -16.47 -1.68
C GLU A 321 -5.06 -16.70 -1.07
N GLN A 322 -5.14 -16.82 0.26
CA GLN A 322 -6.40 -17.05 0.97
C GLN A 322 -7.34 -15.85 0.80
N LEU A 323 -6.85 -14.64 1.06
CA LEU A 323 -7.65 -13.42 0.92
C LEU A 323 -8.06 -13.18 -0.54
N ASN A 324 -7.18 -13.48 -1.51
CA ASN A 324 -7.54 -13.41 -2.93
C ASN A 324 -8.71 -14.34 -3.29
N LYS A 325 -8.72 -15.57 -2.76
CA LYS A 325 -9.83 -16.54 -2.92
C LYS A 325 -11.12 -16.04 -2.27
N VAL A 326 -11.03 -15.30 -1.16
CA VAL A 326 -12.17 -14.63 -0.50
C VAL A 326 -12.71 -13.49 -1.37
N PHE A 327 -11.89 -12.51 -1.76
CA PHE A 327 -12.34 -11.35 -2.53
C PHE A 327 -12.96 -11.75 -3.87
N LYS A 328 -12.39 -12.74 -4.57
CA LYS A 328 -12.96 -13.28 -5.83
C LYS A 328 -14.37 -13.86 -5.70
N ARG A 329 -14.76 -14.34 -4.50
CA ARG A 329 -16.08 -14.93 -4.22
C ARG A 329 -17.13 -13.90 -3.77
N MET A 330 -16.74 -12.66 -3.53
CA MET A 330 -17.66 -11.60 -3.12
C MET A 330 -18.68 -11.26 -4.21
N PRO A 331 -19.88 -10.75 -3.85
CA PRO A 331 -20.78 -10.12 -4.80
C PRO A 331 -20.12 -8.98 -5.58
N THR A 332 -20.55 -8.74 -6.82
CA THR A 332 -19.99 -7.69 -7.69
C THR A 332 -20.15 -6.27 -7.15
N TYR A 333 -21.15 -6.05 -6.29
CA TYR A 333 -21.42 -4.77 -5.65
C TYR A 333 -20.62 -4.53 -4.35
N ASN A 334 -19.85 -5.52 -3.86
CA ASN A 334 -19.06 -5.33 -2.64
C ASN A 334 -17.77 -4.57 -2.96
N SER A 335 -17.53 -3.45 -2.26
CA SER A 335 -16.41 -2.52 -2.47
C SER A 335 -15.02 -3.12 -2.24
N LEU A 336 -14.93 -4.21 -1.46
CA LEU A 336 -13.71 -4.97 -1.20
C LEU A 336 -13.42 -6.05 -2.25
N ARG A 337 -14.36 -6.38 -3.16
CA ARG A 337 -14.14 -7.37 -4.23
C ARG A 337 -12.94 -7.02 -5.10
N VAL A 338 -12.68 -5.72 -5.27
CA VAL A 338 -11.55 -5.20 -6.06
C VAL A 338 -10.20 -5.60 -5.46
N LEU A 339 -10.11 -5.91 -4.17
CA LEU A 339 -8.87 -6.39 -3.52
C LEU A 339 -8.42 -7.77 -4.04
N ALA A 340 -9.25 -8.46 -4.84
CA ALA A 340 -8.79 -9.57 -5.68
C ALA A 340 -7.68 -9.18 -6.68
N LYS A 341 -7.44 -7.88 -6.89
CA LYS A 341 -6.42 -7.29 -7.77
C LYS A 341 -5.22 -6.74 -7.01
N TYR A 342 -5.23 -6.78 -5.68
CA TYR A 342 -4.16 -6.25 -4.82
C TYR A 342 -3.53 -7.35 -3.97
N GLU A 343 -2.29 -7.14 -3.54
CA GLU A 343 -1.60 -8.02 -2.61
C GLU A 343 -0.65 -7.28 -1.68
N LEU A 344 -0.42 -7.84 -0.50
CA LEU A 344 0.66 -7.41 0.38
C LEU A 344 1.99 -7.82 -0.27
N VAL A 345 2.81 -6.84 -0.60
CA VAL A 345 4.18 -7.06 -1.07
C VAL A 345 5.10 -7.37 0.11
N GLY A 346 4.85 -6.78 1.27
CA GLY A 346 5.56 -7.12 2.50
C GLY A 346 5.37 -6.08 3.59
N GLY A 347 6.06 -6.28 4.70
CA GLY A 347 6.03 -5.38 5.85
C GLY A 347 7.29 -5.48 6.70
N LEU A 348 7.60 -4.40 7.40
CA LEU A 348 8.87 -4.15 8.09
C LEU A 348 8.58 -3.51 9.47
N TRP A 349 9.26 -3.98 10.50
CA TRP A 349 9.15 -3.50 11.89
C TRP A 349 10.44 -3.84 12.67
N LEU A 350 10.54 -3.50 13.95
CA LEU A 350 11.69 -3.83 14.79
C LEU A 350 11.39 -4.97 15.78
N ASN A 351 12.45 -5.71 16.14
CA ASN A 351 12.41 -6.76 17.15
C ASN A 351 12.47 -6.20 18.57
N ASP A 352 13.30 -5.18 18.77
CA ASP A 352 13.48 -4.47 20.02
C ASP A 352 13.33 -2.97 19.73
N VAL A 353 12.19 -2.43 20.15
CA VAL A 353 11.82 -1.03 19.96
C VAL A 353 12.65 -0.07 20.83
N THR A 354 13.51 -0.57 21.71
CA THR A 354 14.51 0.24 22.43
C THR A 354 15.79 0.47 21.62
N GLN A 355 15.99 -0.30 20.54
CA GLN A 355 17.17 -0.22 19.67
C GLN A 355 16.87 0.55 18.38
N PRO A 356 17.87 1.26 17.80
CA PRO A 356 17.65 2.07 16.60
C PRO A 356 17.38 1.21 15.35
N SER A 357 16.57 1.72 14.42
CA SER A 357 16.29 1.01 13.15
C SER A 357 17.49 0.94 12.20
N SER A 358 18.51 1.78 12.42
CA SER A 358 19.78 1.72 11.67
C SER A 358 20.56 0.42 11.89
N ASN A 359 20.26 -0.32 12.98
CA ASN A 359 20.70 -1.70 13.15
C ASN A 359 19.81 -2.64 12.34
N ARG A 360 20.26 -3.10 11.16
CA ARG A 360 19.51 -4.06 10.33
C ARG A 360 19.26 -5.40 11.02
N ASP A 361 20.08 -5.82 11.97
CA ASP A 361 19.86 -7.07 12.73
C ASP A 361 18.70 -6.93 13.74
N ASN A 362 18.24 -5.70 14.01
CA ASN A 362 17.02 -5.40 14.76
C ASN A 362 15.76 -5.43 13.86
N GLN A 363 15.90 -5.28 12.54
CA GLN A 363 14.76 -5.25 11.62
C GLN A 363 14.17 -6.66 11.41
N ARG A 364 12.84 -6.74 11.25
CA ARG A 364 12.09 -7.98 11.04
C ARG A 364 11.12 -7.84 9.88
N GLY A 365 10.71 -8.98 9.34
CA GLY A 365 9.87 -9.03 8.16
C GLY A 365 10.69 -8.89 6.86
N SER A 366 10.16 -8.10 5.94
CA SER A 366 10.67 -7.89 4.60
C SER A 366 11.86 -6.90 4.59
N ILE A 367 13.06 -7.35 4.92
CA ILE A 367 14.24 -6.45 5.08
C ILE A 367 14.75 -5.87 3.73
N GLN A 368 14.20 -6.27 2.58
CA GLN A 368 14.41 -5.66 1.25
C GLN A 368 13.16 -4.94 0.73
N LEU A 369 12.25 -4.52 1.61
CA LEU A 369 10.97 -3.92 1.20
C LEU A 369 11.16 -2.60 0.45
N ALA A 370 10.79 -2.61 -0.82
CA ALA A 370 10.63 -1.44 -1.67
C ALA A 370 9.41 -1.70 -2.57
N ASN A 371 8.48 -0.73 -2.68
CA ASN A 371 7.34 -0.83 -3.59
C ASN A 371 7.79 -0.53 -5.02
N THR A 372 7.28 -1.25 -6.03
CA THR A 372 7.74 -1.05 -7.42
C THR A 372 7.36 0.33 -7.95
N THR A 373 6.26 0.89 -7.46
CA THR A 373 5.79 2.23 -7.82
C THR A 373 6.22 3.31 -6.83
N MET A 374 6.40 3.01 -5.53
CA MET A 374 6.77 4.03 -4.54
C MET A 374 8.27 4.17 -4.26
N GLU A 375 9.07 3.11 -4.48
CA GLU A 375 10.52 3.08 -4.24
C GLU A 375 11.25 2.43 -5.43
N THR A 376 10.83 2.79 -6.64
CA THR A 376 11.30 2.21 -7.92
C THR A 376 12.83 2.12 -8.02
N ASN A 377 13.54 3.23 -7.77
CA ASN A 377 15.00 3.32 -7.86
C ASN A 377 15.74 2.66 -6.68
N ALA A 378 15.00 2.28 -5.64
CA ALA A 378 15.50 1.68 -4.40
C ALA A 378 15.24 0.16 -4.33
N GLN A 379 14.64 -0.43 -5.36
CA GLN A 379 14.55 -1.89 -5.58
C GLN A 379 15.93 -2.57 -5.48
N GLN A 380 17.01 -1.86 -5.84
CA GLN A 380 18.40 -2.21 -5.59
C GLN A 380 19.18 -0.98 -5.14
N GLY A 381 20.37 -1.21 -4.59
CA GLY A 381 21.29 -0.16 -4.18
C GLY A 381 20.94 0.43 -2.81
N ARG A 382 21.83 0.21 -1.84
CA ARG A 382 21.69 0.77 -0.49
C ARG A 382 22.14 2.22 -0.43
N LYS A 383 21.55 2.97 0.51
CA LYS A 383 21.89 4.37 0.79
C LYS A 383 21.83 5.22 -0.47
N PHE A 384 20.67 5.17 -1.14
CA PHE A 384 20.30 6.21 -2.09
C PHE A 384 21.11 6.20 -3.41
N HIS A 385 21.81 5.10 -3.68
CA HIS A 385 22.43 4.82 -4.97
C HIS A 385 21.43 4.05 -5.84
N GLU A 386 20.95 4.67 -6.90
CA GLU A 386 20.17 3.98 -7.92
C GLU A 386 21.02 2.90 -8.60
N VAL A 387 20.51 1.67 -8.66
CA VAL A 387 21.14 0.54 -9.35
C VAL A 387 20.12 -0.14 -10.25
N ILE A 388 20.39 -0.16 -11.55
CA ILE A 388 19.55 -0.88 -12.52
C ILE A 388 19.70 -2.40 -12.35
N TYR A 389 18.61 -3.14 -12.53
CA TYR A 389 18.67 -4.60 -12.52
C TYR A 389 19.36 -5.11 -13.80
N THR A 390 20.38 -5.97 -13.63
CA THR A 390 21.17 -6.54 -14.74
C THR A 390 21.24 -8.07 -14.74
N GLY A 391 20.57 -8.73 -13.78
CA GLY A 391 20.53 -10.18 -13.65
C GLY A 391 20.71 -10.68 -12.22
N PRO A 392 20.38 -11.96 -11.96
CA PRO A 392 20.32 -12.51 -10.59
C PRO A 392 21.69 -12.69 -9.93
N HIS A 393 22.79 -12.57 -10.69
CA HIS A 393 24.15 -12.67 -10.17
C HIS A 393 24.76 -11.33 -9.74
N ASN A 394 24.11 -10.19 -10.06
CA ASN A 394 24.60 -8.84 -9.77
C ASN A 394 23.73 -8.13 -8.71
N LEU A 395 23.09 -8.89 -7.83
CA LEU A 395 22.16 -8.35 -6.85
C LEU A 395 22.87 -7.51 -5.77
N THR A 396 22.36 -6.30 -5.53
CA THR A 396 22.69 -5.49 -4.34
C THR A 396 21.44 -5.29 -3.50
N PRO A 397 21.53 -5.21 -2.16
CA PRO A 397 20.36 -5.08 -1.28
C PRO A 397 19.58 -3.80 -1.58
N ALA A 398 18.27 -3.85 -1.39
CA ALA A 398 17.38 -2.71 -1.55
C ALA A 398 17.63 -1.64 -0.46
N THR A 399 17.19 -0.41 -0.72
CA THR A 399 16.99 0.61 0.33
C THR A 399 15.56 0.45 0.85
N ASN A 400 15.39 0.14 2.14
CA ASN A 400 14.07 -0.08 2.75
C ASN A 400 13.58 1.15 3.54
N CYS A 401 12.35 1.10 4.08
CA CYS A 401 11.75 2.23 4.79
C CYS A 401 12.65 2.79 5.90
N PHE A 402 13.30 1.94 6.70
CA PHE A 402 14.18 2.36 7.80
C PHE A 402 15.56 2.88 7.35
N ASP A 403 15.97 2.68 6.10
CA ASP A 403 17.13 3.37 5.53
C ASP A 403 16.83 4.87 5.28
N CYS A 404 15.55 5.24 5.08
CA CYS A 404 15.06 6.63 4.96
C CYS A 404 14.55 7.21 6.28
N HIS A 405 13.73 6.44 7.01
CA HIS A 405 12.98 6.84 8.18
C HIS A 405 13.68 6.30 9.44
N THR A 406 14.71 6.99 9.90
CA THR A 406 15.54 6.50 11.02
C THR A 406 14.82 6.65 12.36
N TYR A 407 14.56 5.52 13.01
CA TYR A 407 14.06 5.46 14.38
C TYR A 407 15.22 5.34 15.36
N SER A 408 15.18 6.11 16.45
CA SER A 408 16.26 6.17 17.46
C SER A 408 15.85 5.72 18.87
N GLY A 409 14.61 5.25 19.05
CA GLY A 409 14.06 4.82 20.33
C GLY A 409 12.71 5.49 20.65
N PRO A 410 11.97 4.99 21.66
CA PRO A 410 10.54 5.30 21.82
C PRO A 410 10.29 6.74 22.28
N ALA A 411 11.31 7.41 22.83
CA ALA A 411 11.25 8.83 23.21
C ALA A 411 11.39 9.79 22.01
N LYS A 412 11.65 9.28 20.81
CA LYS A 412 11.91 10.04 19.57
C LYS A 412 11.31 9.35 18.35
N ASN A 413 10.03 8.96 18.42
CA ASN A 413 9.36 8.33 17.29
C ASN A 413 8.76 9.30 16.27
N ALA A 414 8.63 10.61 16.58
CA ALA A 414 8.17 11.59 15.60
C ALA A 414 9.15 11.75 14.42
N ASP A 415 10.45 11.52 14.64
CA ASP A 415 11.51 11.62 13.62
C ASP A 415 11.33 10.59 12.47
N VAL A 416 10.49 9.56 12.63
CA VAL A 416 10.14 8.65 11.51
C VAL A 416 9.13 9.26 10.55
N SER A 417 8.40 10.31 10.93
CA SER A 417 7.52 11.05 10.02
C SER A 417 8.27 12.24 9.42
N HIS A 418 8.44 12.24 8.10
CA HIS A 418 8.95 13.43 7.40
C HIS A 418 7.84 14.44 7.10
N ILE A 419 6.55 14.11 7.27
CA ILE A 419 5.43 15.03 7.02
C ILE A 419 4.96 15.77 8.28
N PHE A 420 5.11 15.17 9.46
CA PHE A 420 4.58 15.69 10.73
C PHE A 420 5.00 17.13 11.02
N ASN A 421 6.27 17.45 10.79
CA ASN A 421 6.80 18.80 11.01
C ASN A 421 6.25 19.87 10.04
N TYR A 422 5.45 19.49 9.03
CA TYR A 422 4.92 20.36 7.98
C TYR A 422 3.39 20.42 7.93
N ILE A 423 2.65 19.54 8.63
CA ILE A 423 1.17 19.50 8.54
C ILE A 423 0.46 20.77 9.02
N HIS A 424 1.10 21.56 9.90
CA HIS A 424 0.56 22.83 10.44
C HIS A 424 0.85 24.04 9.54
N GLY A 425 1.46 23.84 8.37
CA GLY A 425 1.84 24.92 7.46
C GLY A 425 2.99 25.78 7.98
N SER A 426 3.02 27.05 7.58
CA SER A 426 4.10 28.01 7.87
C SER A 426 3.79 28.98 9.03
N SER A 427 2.70 28.76 9.76
CA SER A 427 2.05 29.74 10.65
C SER A 427 1.95 29.33 12.13
N LYS A 428 2.76 28.36 12.58
CA LYS A 428 2.98 28.03 14.01
C LYS A 428 4.46 27.85 14.32
#